data_AF-A0A0D2X3X1-F1
#
_entry.id   AF-A0A0D2X3X1-F1
#
_cell.length_a   1.000
_cell.length_b   1.000
_cell.length_c   1.000
_cell.angle_alpha   90.00
_cell.angle_beta   90.00
_cell.angle_gamma   90.00
#
_symmetry.space_group_name_H-M   'P 1'
#
loop_
_entity.id
_entity.type
_entity.pdbx_description
1 polymer ?
#
loop_
_entity_poly.entity_id
_entity_poly.type
_entity_poly.pdbx_seq_one_letter_code
_entity_poly.pdbx_strand_id
1 'polypeptide(L)'
;MTYAVTKNSLKALNVFYLVVSIILIAVAGAAKGMAKLSSAAVAGGVIACGVFLLLVSVLGFIGAHKHHQVMLFIYMIVLALIFIIQFSVSVACLSVTGGQQRDLVREAWIQLSADSRADIQNWGTCCGFDAPTGAYYNGTVFTANYLGPSENVHTNPHQRCPCSDGSNSAATGNLVCHDDGSGTEGTPGSGYPTRGPKGKGCMAKLEDDLDKGFKAAGGVGLFFSFTELIGIVAAARFRTSLKQEANYA
;
A
#
# COMPACT_ATOMS: atom_id res chain seq x y z
N MET A 1 -34.54 22.00 -16.10
CA MET A 1 -33.78 20.94 -16.81
C MET A 1 -32.64 20.36 -15.94
N THR A 2 -32.02 21.16 -15.07
CA THR A 2 -30.90 20.76 -14.19
C THR A 2 -31.25 19.70 -13.12
N TYR A 3 -32.45 19.74 -12.53
CA TYR A 3 -32.86 18.85 -11.43
C TYR A 3 -32.87 17.35 -11.81
N ALA A 4 -33.45 17.02 -12.97
CA ALA A 4 -33.55 15.63 -13.43
C ALA A 4 -32.17 15.05 -13.79
N VAL A 5 -31.31 15.86 -14.41
CA VAL A 5 -29.92 15.48 -14.73
C VAL A 5 -29.14 15.23 -13.45
N THR A 6 -29.16 16.15 -12.48
CA THR A 6 -28.46 15.97 -11.20
C THR A 6 -28.96 14.74 -10.44
N LYS A 7 -30.28 14.49 -10.43
CA LYS A 7 -30.88 13.31 -9.77
C LYS A 7 -30.47 12.00 -10.43
N ASN A 8 -30.44 11.95 -11.76
CA ASN A 8 -30.03 10.76 -12.51
C ASN A 8 -28.52 10.52 -12.42
N SER A 9 -27.70 11.57 -12.46
CA SER A 9 -26.26 11.50 -12.24
C SER A 9 -25.92 11.02 -10.82
N LEU A 10 -26.64 11.48 -9.79
CA LEU A 10 -26.42 11.03 -8.42
C LEU A 10 -26.75 9.55 -8.25
N LYS A 11 -27.83 9.06 -8.88
CA LYS A 11 -28.16 7.63 -8.91
C LYS A 11 -27.08 6.81 -9.63
N ALA A 12 -26.63 7.27 -10.80
CA ALA A 12 -25.59 6.61 -11.57
C ALA A 12 -24.26 6.52 -10.80
N LEU A 13 -23.85 7.60 -10.13
CA LEU A 13 -22.64 7.63 -9.29
C LEU A 13 -22.73 6.66 -8.11
N ASN A 14 -23.87 6.59 -7.41
CA ASN A 14 -24.04 5.65 -6.30
C ASN A 14 -24.10 4.19 -6.78
N VAL A 15 -24.71 3.91 -7.95
CA VAL A 15 -24.67 2.56 -8.58
C VAL A 15 -23.24 2.18 -8.94
N PHE A 16 -22.45 3.11 -9.50
CA PHE A 16 -21.04 2.89 -9.77
C PHE A 16 -20.26 2.57 -8.49
N TYR A 17 -20.45 3.34 -7.41
CA TYR A 17 -19.81 3.05 -6.12
C TYR A 17 -20.25 1.71 -5.52
N LEU A 18 -21.50 1.30 -5.70
CA LEU A 18 -21.97 -0.02 -5.30
C LEU A 18 -21.21 -1.13 -6.04
N VAL A 19 -21.10 -1.04 -7.37
CA VAL A 19 -20.37 -2.03 -8.17
C VAL A 19 -18.91 -2.10 -7.76
N VAL A 20 -18.23 -0.95 -7.62
CA VAL A 20 -16.83 -0.89 -7.17
C VAL A 20 -16.67 -1.51 -5.78
N SER A 21 -17.54 -1.20 -4.82
CA SER A 21 -17.47 -1.76 -3.46
C SER A 21 -17.59 -3.28 -3.45
N ILE A 22 -18.53 -3.85 -4.23
CA ILE A 22 -18.71 -5.30 -4.35
C ILE A 22 -17.45 -5.94 -4.95
N ILE A 23 -16.87 -5.34 -6.00
CA ILE A 23 -15.63 -5.83 -6.62
C ILE A 23 -14.47 -5.80 -5.63
N LEU A 24 -14.28 -4.71 -4.88
CA LEU A 24 -13.19 -4.60 -3.89
C LEU A 24 -13.30 -5.66 -2.79
N ILE A 25 -14.51 -5.87 -2.26
CA ILE A 25 -14.76 -6.89 -1.22
C ILE A 25 -14.56 -8.29 -1.79
N ALA A 26 -15.08 -8.57 -3.00
CA ALA A 26 -14.99 -9.90 -3.62
C ALA A 26 -13.54 -10.27 -3.98
N VAL A 27 -12.79 -9.36 -4.61
CA VAL A 27 -11.39 -9.60 -4.99
C VAL A 27 -10.52 -9.75 -3.75
N ALA A 28 -10.68 -8.88 -2.75
CA ALA A 28 -9.89 -8.99 -1.52
C ALA A 28 -10.26 -10.22 -0.68
N GLY A 29 -11.53 -10.64 -0.69
CA GLY A 29 -11.97 -11.88 -0.05
C GLY A 29 -11.45 -13.13 -0.76
N ALA A 30 -11.52 -13.16 -2.10
CA ALA A 30 -10.97 -14.25 -2.91
C ALA A 30 -9.45 -14.38 -2.75
N ALA A 31 -8.74 -13.24 -2.67
CA ALA A 31 -7.30 -13.20 -2.41
C ALA A 31 -6.90 -13.74 -1.02
N LYS A 32 -7.82 -13.83 -0.06
CA LYS A 32 -7.57 -14.52 1.22
C LYS A 32 -7.75 -16.03 1.14
N GLY A 33 -8.68 -16.50 0.31
CA GLY A 33 -8.96 -17.94 0.14
C GLY A 33 -7.93 -18.67 -0.73
N MET A 34 -7.26 -17.94 -1.62
CA MET A 34 -6.09 -18.41 -2.34
C MET A 34 -4.86 -17.98 -1.55
N ALA A 35 -4.06 -18.90 -1.02
CA ALA A 35 -2.87 -18.64 -0.20
C ALA A 35 -1.71 -17.95 -0.95
N LYS A 36 -1.98 -16.90 -1.74
CA LYS A 36 -1.00 -16.15 -2.52
C LYS A 36 -1.21 -14.65 -2.40
N LEU A 37 -0.19 -14.00 -1.81
CA LEU A 37 0.28 -12.63 -2.09
C LEU A 37 -0.45 -11.41 -1.50
N SER A 38 -1.32 -11.54 -0.48
CA SER A 38 -1.86 -10.36 0.19
C SER A 38 -1.57 -10.35 1.68
N SER A 39 -0.78 -9.37 2.14
CA SER A 39 -0.60 -9.13 3.57
C SER A 39 -1.95 -8.78 4.21
N ALA A 40 -2.20 -9.26 5.44
CA ALA A 40 -3.46 -9.06 6.12
C ALA A 40 -3.83 -7.57 6.25
N ALA A 41 -2.83 -6.69 6.36
CA ALA A 41 -3.00 -5.24 6.40
C ALA A 41 -3.48 -4.66 5.06
N VAL A 42 -2.87 -5.06 3.93
CA VAL A 42 -3.28 -4.57 2.60
C VAL A 42 -4.67 -5.10 2.25
N ALA A 43 -4.92 -6.40 2.46
CA ALA A 43 -6.25 -6.98 2.28
C ALA A 43 -7.29 -6.30 3.18
N GLY A 44 -6.94 -6.05 4.44
CA GLY A 44 -7.79 -5.38 5.41
C GLY A 44 -8.16 -3.96 4.98
N GLY A 45 -7.18 -3.20 4.47
CA GLY A 45 -7.41 -1.86 3.93
C GLY A 45 -8.38 -1.87 2.74
N VAL A 46 -8.17 -2.76 1.75
CA VAL A 46 -9.06 -2.86 0.58
C VAL A 46 -10.48 -3.26 0.97
N ILE A 47 -10.63 -4.20 1.90
CA ILE A 47 -11.95 -4.62 2.41
C ILE A 47 -12.62 -3.47 3.17
N ALA A 48 -11.89 -2.76 4.04
CA ALA A 48 -12.42 -1.63 4.79
C ALA A 48 -12.89 -0.50 3.85
N CYS A 49 -12.10 -0.17 2.82
CA CYS A 49 -12.49 0.77 1.77
C CYS A 49 -13.77 0.30 1.04
N GLY A 50 -13.86 -0.99 0.69
CA GLY A 50 -15.05 -1.56 0.06
C GLY A 50 -16.31 -1.43 0.93
N VAL A 51 -16.24 -1.81 2.21
CA VAL A 51 -17.37 -1.70 3.14
C VAL A 51 -17.77 -0.24 3.35
N PHE A 52 -16.81 0.66 3.47
CA PHE A 52 -17.09 2.09 3.59
C PHE A 52 -17.81 2.65 2.35
N LEU A 53 -17.34 2.32 1.14
CA LEU A 53 -17.98 2.72 -0.12
C LEU A 53 -19.39 2.14 -0.26
N LEU A 54 -19.63 0.93 0.25
CA LEU A 54 -20.96 0.33 0.29
C LEU A 54 -21.91 1.14 1.19
N LEU A 55 -21.47 1.55 2.38
CA LEU A 55 -22.27 2.40 3.28
C LEU A 55 -22.61 3.75 2.64
N VAL A 56 -21.62 4.41 2.01
CA VAL A 56 -21.82 5.67 1.30
C VAL A 56 -22.83 5.52 0.16
N SER A 57 -22.73 4.44 -0.62
CA SER A 57 -23.66 4.15 -1.71
C SER A 57 -25.09 3.91 -1.22
N VAL A 58 -25.27 3.15 -0.13
CA VAL A 58 -26.59 2.93 0.48
C VAL A 58 -27.20 4.25 0.96
N LEU A 59 -26.42 5.09 1.66
CA LEU A 59 -26.88 6.41 2.10
C LEU A 59 -27.26 7.31 0.92
N GLY A 60 -26.47 7.29 -0.16
CA GLY A 60 -26.76 8.03 -1.39
C GLY A 60 -28.02 7.54 -2.10
N PHE A 61 -28.26 6.22 -2.14
CA PHE A 61 -29.47 5.63 -2.72
C PHE A 61 -30.72 5.99 -1.91
N ILE A 62 -30.67 5.87 -0.57
CA ILE A 62 -31.77 6.28 0.32
C ILE A 62 -32.01 7.81 0.18
N GLY A 63 -30.95 8.62 0.11
CA GLY A 63 -31.04 10.06 -0.10
C GLY A 63 -31.64 10.46 -1.46
N ALA A 64 -31.45 9.65 -2.51
CA ALA A 64 -32.03 9.89 -3.83
C ALA A 64 -33.53 9.51 -3.92
N HIS A 65 -34.00 8.59 -3.08
CA HIS A 65 -35.37 8.06 -3.11
C HIS A 65 -36.30 8.69 -2.06
N LYS A 66 -35.78 9.11 -0.90
CA LYS A 66 -36.58 9.80 0.11
C LYS A 66 -36.49 11.31 -0.12
N HIS A 67 -37.64 11.97 -0.32
CA HIS A 67 -37.80 13.44 -0.33
C HIS A 67 -37.52 14.10 1.03
N HIS A 68 -36.72 13.47 1.91
CA HIS A 68 -36.43 13.97 3.24
C HIS A 68 -35.19 14.85 3.20
N GLN A 69 -35.36 16.16 3.45
CA GLN A 69 -34.29 17.17 3.43
C GLN A 69 -33.10 16.76 4.33
N VAL A 70 -33.32 15.99 5.38
CA VAL A 70 -32.26 15.55 6.32
C VAL A 70 -31.26 14.56 5.69
N MET A 71 -31.68 13.65 4.81
CA MET A 71 -30.78 12.64 4.23
C MET A 71 -29.71 13.26 3.34
N LEU A 72 -30.07 14.30 2.58
CA LEU A 72 -29.12 15.08 1.79
C LEU A 72 -28.15 15.87 2.68
N PHE A 73 -28.50 16.19 3.93
CA PHE A 73 -27.59 16.86 4.87
C PHE A 73 -26.55 15.90 5.41
N ILE A 74 -26.99 14.71 5.81
CA ILE A 74 -26.10 13.64 6.24
C ILE A 74 -25.14 13.27 5.12
N TYR A 75 -25.62 13.12 3.88
CA TYR A 75 -24.77 12.83 2.72
C TYR A 75 -23.68 13.89 2.51
N MET A 76 -24.03 15.18 2.61
CA MET A 76 -23.08 16.28 2.50
C MET A 76 -22.04 16.31 3.62
N ILE A 77 -22.44 15.96 4.85
CA ILE A 77 -21.51 15.82 5.97
C ILE A 77 -20.54 14.67 5.71
N VAL A 78 -21.04 13.51 5.27
CA VAL A 78 -20.20 12.35 4.97
C VAL A 78 -19.20 12.67 3.86
N LEU A 79 -19.63 13.32 2.76
CA LEU A 79 -18.71 13.79 1.71
C LEU A 79 -17.68 14.79 2.24
N ALA A 80 -18.07 15.70 3.14
CA ALA A 80 -17.10 16.62 3.75
C ALA A 80 -16.06 15.89 4.62
N LEU A 81 -16.45 14.84 5.34
CA LEU A 81 -15.52 14.00 6.10
C LEU A 81 -14.59 13.20 5.18
N ILE A 82 -15.10 12.66 4.07
CA ILE A 82 -14.30 11.98 3.04
C ILE A 82 -13.29 12.96 2.45
N PHE A 83 -13.72 14.17 2.09
CA PHE A 83 -12.83 15.23 1.62
C PHE A 83 -11.69 15.51 2.60
N ILE A 84 -11.99 15.64 3.90
CA ILE A 84 -10.97 15.92 4.93
C ILE A 84 -9.95 14.76 5.01
N ILE A 85 -10.42 13.51 5.06
CA ILE A 85 -9.55 12.33 5.13
C ILE A 85 -8.71 12.23 3.86
N GLN A 86 -9.32 12.38 2.69
CA GLN A 86 -8.63 12.24 1.41
C GLN A 86 -7.61 13.34 1.20
N PHE A 87 -7.96 14.59 1.52
CA PHE A 87 -7.03 15.72 1.45
C PHE A 87 -5.85 15.51 2.40
N SER A 88 -6.13 15.07 3.64
CA SER A 88 -5.11 14.75 4.64
C SER A 88 -4.15 13.67 4.15
N VAL A 89 -4.66 12.51 3.71
CA VAL A 89 -3.84 11.39 3.23
C VAL A 89 -3.06 11.81 1.98
N SER A 90 -3.67 12.58 1.07
CA SER A 90 -3.00 13.04 -0.15
C SER A 90 -1.81 13.95 0.15
N VAL A 91 -1.99 14.91 1.05
CA VAL A 91 -0.91 15.80 1.49
C VAL A 91 0.16 15.01 2.24
N ALA A 92 -0.22 14.07 3.11
CA ALA A 92 0.73 13.21 3.82
C ALA A 92 1.60 12.39 2.85
N CYS A 93 1.00 11.81 1.80
CA CYS A 93 1.73 11.07 0.77
C CYS A 93 2.66 11.98 -0.06
N LEU A 94 2.27 13.23 -0.31
CA LEU A 94 3.15 14.20 -1.00
C LEU A 94 4.28 14.72 -0.11
N SER A 95 4.07 14.80 1.20
CA SER A 95 5.03 15.33 2.16
C SER A 95 6.00 14.30 2.71
N VAL A 96 5.83 13.01 2.41
CA VAL A 96 6.66 11.96 2.97
C VAL A 96 8.11 12.13 2.50
N THR A 97 9.03 12.21 3.45
CA THR A 97 10.46 12.30 3.18
C THR A 97 11.09 10.91 3.11
N GLY A 98 12.27 10.79 2.51
CA GLY A 98 12.99 9.52 2.40
C GLY A 98 13.14 8.81 3.76
N GLY A 99 13.54 9.52 4.81
CA GLY A 99 13.67 8.97 6.17
C GLY A 99 12.35 8.41 6.74
N GLN A 100 11.29 9.22 6.73
CA GLN A 100 9.95 8.79 7.18
C GLN A 100 9.43 7.60 6.37
N GLN A 101 9.69 7.60 5.06
CA GLN A 101 9.36 6.48 4.19
C GLN A 101 10.11 5.21 4.61
N ARG A 102 11.42 5.26 4.90
CA ARG A 102 12.16 4.06 5.34
C ARG A 102 11.60 3.49 6.64
N ASP A 103 11.27 4.34 7.61
CA ASP A 103 10.73 3.89 8.90
C ASP A 103 9.35 3.23 8.73
N LEU A 104 8.46 3.83 7.93
CA LEU A 104 7.15 3.24 7.62
C LEU A 104 7.28 1.86 6.96
N VAL A 105 8.21 1.71 6.02
CA VAL A 105 8.44 0.44 5.32
C VAL A 105 9.15 -0.56 6.22
N ARG A 106 10.00 -0.12 7.13
CA ARG A 106 10.64 -0.99 8.13
C ARG A 106 9.61 -1.60 9.06
N GLU A 107 8.70 -0.79 9.60
CA GLU A 107 7.60 -1.30 10.44
C GLU A 107 6.70 -2.24 9.65
N ALA A 108 6.34 -1.88 8.41
CA ALA A 108 5.60 -2.77 7.53
C ALA A 108 6.36 -4.09 7.28
N TRP A 109 7.67 -4.03 7.03
CA TRP A 109 8.53 -5.18 6.79
C TRP A 109 8.52 -6.15 7.96
N ILE A 110 8.59 -5.66 9.20
CA ILE A 110 8.54 -6.47 10.43
C ILE A 110 7.19 -7.20 10.58
N GLN A 111 6.10 -6.61 10.09
CA GLN A 111 4.76 -7.19 10.13
C GLN A 111 4.46 -8.17 8.97
N LEU A 112 5.31 -8.23 7.94
CA LEU A 112 5.14 -9.18 6.84
C LEU A 112 5.46 -10.61 7.27
N SER A 113 4.70 -11.58 6.74
CA SER A 113 5.01 -13.00 6.88
C SER A 113 6.30 -13.39 6.15
N ALA A 114 6.90 -14.51 6.54
CA ALA A 114 8.08 -15.07 5.88
C ALA A 114 7.87 -15.23 4.36
N ASP A 115 6.70 -15.73 3.95
CA ASP A 115 6.36 -15.91 2.53
C ASP A 115 6.28 -14.58 1.77
N SER A 116 5.63 -13.56 2.36
CA SER A 116 5.54 -12.24 1.72
C SER A 116 6.91 -11.59 1.55
N ARG A 117 7.80 -11.76 2.54
CA ARG A 117 9.19 -11.32 2.42
C ARG A 117 9.95 -12.11 1.37
N ALA A 118 9.72 -13.41 1.24
CA ALA A 118 10.33 -14.24 0.20
C ALA A 118 9.92 -13.78 -1.21
N ASP A 119 8.64 -13.48 -1.40
CA ASP A 119 8.11 -12.96 -2.66
C ASP A 119 8.73 -11.60 -3.03
N ILE A 120 8.83 -10.67 -2.06
CA ILE A 120 9.48 -9.37 -2.28
C ILE A 120 10.96 -9.56 -2.63
N GLN A 121 11.66 -10.46 -1.93
CA GLN A 121 13.07 -10.76 -2.20
C GLN A 121 13.29 -11.41 -3.57
N ASN A 122 12.34 -12.24 -4.02
CA ASN A 122 12.38 -12.87 -5.34
C ASN A 122 12.09 -11.85 -6.44
N TRP A 123 11.04 -11.04 -6.28
CA TRP A 123 10.68 -9.98 -7.23
C TRP A 123 11.76 -8.90 -7.33
N GLY A 124 12.22 -8.40 -6.18
CA GLY A 124 13.21 -7.33 -6.10
C GLY A 124 14.65 -7.80 -6.32
N THR A 125 14.86 -9.11 -6.47
CA THR A 125 16.18 -9.74 -6.60
C THR A 125 17.15 -9.26 -5.51
N CYS A 126 16.67 -9.23 -4.26
CA CYS A 126 17.34 -8.64 -3.10
C CYS A 126 17.32 -9.60 -1.91
N CYS A 127 18.02 -9.25 -0.82
CA CYS A 127 17.99 -10.01 0.44
C CYS A 127 17.90 -9.07 1.64
N GLY A 128 17.04 -9.39 2.60
CA GLY A 128 16.86 -8.60 3.82
C GLY A 128 16.27 -7.21 3.56
N PHE A 129 16.00 -6.48 4.64
CA PHE A 129 15.50 -5.10 4.54
C PHE A 129 16.63 -4.14 4.12
N ASP A 130 17.65 -4.03 4.95
CA ASP A 130 18.88 -3.29 4.67
C ASP A 130 19.95 -4.21 4.08
N ALA A 131 20.96 -3.62 3.43
CA ALA A 131 22.07 -4.41 2.89
C ALA A 131 22.78 -5.19 4.02
N PRO A 132 23.27 -6.42 3.75
CA PRO A 132 24.02 -7.16 4.73
C PRO A 132 25.30 -6.39 5.07
N THR A 133 25.41 -5.88 6.30
CA THR A 133 26.69 -5.41 6.83
C THR A 133 27.40 -6.64 7.38
N GLY A 134 28.21 -7.30 6.56
CA GLY A 134 28.99 -8.44 7.03
C GLY A 134 30.01 -7.97 8.06
N ALA A 135 29.87 -8.43 9.31
CA ALA A 135 31.00 -8.48 10.24
C ALA A 135 31.64 -9.86 10.10
N TYR A 136 32.89 -9.89 9.65
CA TYR A 136 33.71 -11.10 9.66
C TYR A 136 34.12 -11.41 11.11
N TYR A 137 33.71 -12.56 11.63
CA TYR A 137 34.21 -13.06 12.92
C TYR A 137 34.65 -14.52 12.75
N ASN A 138 35.94 -14.81 12.99
CA ASN A 138 36.54 -16.16 12.90
C ASN A 138 36.11 -16.97 11.66
N GLY A 139 36.18 -16.38 10.46
CA GLY A 139 35.88 -17.09 9.21
C GLY A 139 34.40 -17.43 8.99
N THR A 140 33.51 -16.91 9.83
CA THR A 140 32.06 -16.99 9.66
C THR A 140 31.50 -15.61 9.32
N VAL A 141 30.64 -15.55 8.30
CA VAL A 141 29.90 -14.33 7.94
C VAL A 141 28.62 -14.32 8.77
N PHE A 142 28.57 -13.48 9.80
CA PHE A 142 27.31 -13.18 10.49
C PHE A 142 26.57 -12.11 9.69
N THR A 143 25.50 -12.48 9.00
CA THR A 143 24.58 -11.51 8.38
C THR A 143 23.74 -10.86 9.49
N ALA A 144 24.10 -9.65 9.89
CA ALA A 144 23.57 -9.03 11.11
C ALA A 144 22.20 -8.32 10.98
N ASN A 145 21.58 -8.25 9.80
CA ASN A 145 20.45 -7.33 9.58
C ASN A 145 19.13 -8.01 9.18
N TYR A 146 18.69 -9.03 9.92
CA TYR A 146 17.31 -9.52 9.80
C TYR A 146 16.40 -8.75 10.77
N LEU A 147 15.77 -7.67 10.27
CA LEU A 147 14.62 -7.05 10.93
C LEU A 147 13.39 -7.96 10.70
N GLY A 148 13.08 -8.82 11.68
CA GLY A 148 11.94 -9.73 11.63
C GLY A 148 11.82 -10.61 12.87
N PRO A 149 10.67 -11.27 13.11
CA PRO A 149 10.52 -12.20 14.22
C PRO A 149 11.58 -13.31 14.15
N SER A 150 12.15 -13.68 15.28
CA SER A 150 13.09 -14.80 15.41
C SER A 150 12.36 -16.14 15.24
N GLU A 151 11.88 -16.44 14.05
CA GLU A 151 11.62 -17.83 13.68
C GLU A 151 12.96 -18.51 13.46
N ASN A 152 13.12 -19.70 14.04
CA ASN A 152 14.34 -20.47 13.98
C ASN A 152 14.77 -20.64 12.52
N VAL A 153 15.81 -19.90 12.11
CA VAL A 153 16.40 -19.89 10.76
C VAL A 153 16.69 -21.31 10.24
N HIS A 154 16.85 -22.28 11.14
CA HIS A 154 17.09 -23.68 10.82
C HIS A 154 15.88 -24.48 10.31
N THR A 155 14.64 -23.98 10.39
CA THR A 155 13.44 -24.81 10.12
C THR A 155 12.51 -24.29 9.02
N ASN A 156 12.70 -23.06 8.52
CA ASN A 156 11.85 -22.52 7.47
C ASN A 156 12.59 -22.46 6.10
N PRO A 157 12.25 -23.32 5.12
CA PRO A 157 12.92 -23.34 3.82
C PRO A 157 12.73 -22.06 2.98
N HIS A 158 11.78 -21.19 3.35
CA HIS A 158 11.46 -19.95 2.63
C HIS A 158 12.27 -18.74 3.09
N GLN A 159 13.08 -18.87 4.14
CA GLN A 159 13.92 -17.80 4.70
C GLN A 159 15.40 -17.93 4.31
N ARG A 160 15.71 -18.75 3.30
CA ARG A 160 17.04 -18.83 2.72
C ARG A 160 17.22 -17.69 1.74
N CYS A 161 17.94 -16.63 2.14
CA CYS A 161 18.66 -15.85 1.16
C CYS A 161 19.68 -16.80 0.51
N PRO A 162 19.55 -17.17 -0.77
CA PRO A 162 20.50 -18.05 -1.40
C PRO A 162 21.80 -17.28 -1.58
N CYS A 163 22.83 -17.72 -0.87
CA CYS A 163 24.12 -17.86 -1.51
C CYS A 163 24.00 -19.15 -2.32
N SER A 164 24.15 -19.05 -3.64
CA SER A 164 23.85 -20.17 -4.53
C SER A 164 24.87 -21.28 -4.28
N ASP A 165 24.46 -22.39 -3.68
CA ASP A 165 25.26 -23.61 -3.62
C ASP A 165 25.31 -24.22 -5.02
N GLY A 166 26.47 -24.12 -5.65
CA GLY A 166 26.90 -25.19 -6.53
C GLY A 166 27.13 -26.44 -5.68
N SER A 167 26.23 -27.41 -5.84
CA SER A 167 26.33 -28.80 -5.39
C SER A 167 25.89 -29.16 -3.95
N ASN A 168 24.80 -29.94 -3.91
CA ASN A 168 24.41 -30.95 -2.93
C ASN A 168 25.22 -31.03 -1.63
N SER A 169 24.65 -30.57 -0.51
CA SER A 169 24.93 -31.19 0.80
C SER A 169 23.77 -31.00 1.77
N ALA A 170 23.26 -32.14 2.23
CA ALA A 170 22.33 -32.26 3.32
C ALA A 170 22.96 -31.77 4.64
N ALA A 171 22.09 -31.31 5.55
CA ALA A 171 22.22 -31.32 7.00
C ALA A 171 23.61 -31.06 7.62
N THR A 172 23.65 -30.04 8.50
CA THR A 172 24.73 -29.67 9.43
C THR A 172 26.00 -29.06 8.80
N GLY A 173 26.09 -27.73 8.81
CA GLY A 173 27.31 -27.01 8.43
C GLY A 173 27.04 -25.54 8.13
N ASN A 174 27.93 -24.66 8.59
CA ASN A 174 27.89 -23.21 8.35
C ASN A 174 27.69 -22.89 6.86
N LEU A 175 26.71 -22.02 6.56
CA LEU A 175 26.47 -21.51 5.22
C LEU A 175 27.51 -20.42 4.90
N VAL A 176 28.40 -20.65 3.94
CA VAL A 176 29.41 -19.70 3.47
C VAL A 176 29.06 -19.26 2.05
N CYS A 177 29.08 -17.96 1.79
CA CYS A 177 28.86 -17.39 0.46
C CYS A 177 30.21 -17.19 -0.22
N HIS A 178 30.50 -17.91 -1.31
CA HIS A 178 31.71 -17.73 -2.12
C HIS A 178 31.45 -16.81 -3.33
N ASP A 179 32.45 -15.99 -3.66
CA ASP A 179 32.42 -15.03 -4.77
C ASP A 179 33.43 -15.41 -5.86
N ASP A 180 32.95 -15.73 -7.06
CA ASP A 180 33.81 -16.03 -8.21
C ASP A 180 33.99 -14.81 -9.13
N GLY A 181 35.08 -14.07 -8.89
CA GLY A 181 35.43 -12.82 -9.55
C GLY A 181 35.63 -12.89 -11.07
N SER A 182 35.30 -11.79 -11.76
CA SER A 182 35.81 -11.43 -13.09
C SER A 182 35.73 -9.91 -13.32
N GLY A 183 36.82 -9.22 -12.97
CA GLY A 183 37.29 -7.92 -13.51
C GLY A 183 36.61 -6.65 -12.99
N THR A 184 37.30 -5.56 -12.62
CA THR A 184 38.73 -5.19 -12.70
C THR A 184 39.05 -4.03 -11.73
N GLU A 185 40.19 -4.15 -11.04
CA GLU A 185 41.11 -3.14 -10.47
C GLU A 185 40.59 -1.97 -9.61
N GLY A 186 41.00 -1.99 -8.33
CA GLY A 186 41.02 -0.82 -7.44
C GLY A 186 41.39 -1.14 -5.98
N THR A 187 42.63 -0.82 -5.59
CA THR A 187 43.19 -0.66 -4.21
C THR A 187 43.50 -1.88 -3.31
N PRO A 188 44.68 -1.90 -2.62
CA PRO A 188 45.04 -2.91 -1.63
C PRO A 188 44.61 -2.47 -0.22
N GLY A 189 43.54 -3.07 0.31
CA GLY A 189 43.12 -2.90 1.70
C GLY A 189 41.60 -2.94 1.85
N SER A 190 41.08 -4.01 2.46
CA SER A 190 39.66 -4.28 2.70
C SER A 190 38.85 -4.68 1.45
N GLY A 191 39.24 -5.78 0.81
CA GLY A 191 38.44 -6.44 -0.24
C GLY A 191 37.33 -7.30 0.34
N TYR A 192 36.10 -6.77 0.38
CA TYR A 192 34.90 -7.62 0.43
C TYR A 192 34.64 -8.14 -0.98
N PRO A 193 34.49 -9.46 -1.16
CA PRO A 193 34.20 -9.96 -2.47
C PRO A 193 32.69 -9.76 -2.75
N THR A 194 32.38 -9.55 -4.03
CA THR A 194 31.06 -9.10 -4.51
C THR A 194 30.68 -9.92 -5.73
N ARG A 195 30.04 -11.06 -5.51
CA ARG A 195 29.45 -11.93 -6.54
C ARG A 195 28.54 -13.03 -5.99
N GLY A 196 27.47 -12.59 -5.33
CA GLY A 196 26.13 -13.14 -5.52
C GLY A 196 25.17 -12.00 -5.92
N PRO A 197 24.09 -12.24 -6.68
CA PRO A 197 23.18 -11.17 -7.12
C PRO A 197 22.38 -10.50 -5.98
N LYS A 198 22.63 -10.89 -4.72
CA LYS A 198 21.90 -10.44 -3.52
C LYS A 198 22.75 -9.58 -2.56
N GLY A 199 23.69 -8.79 -3.09
CA GLY A 199 24.49 -7.85 -2.29
C GLY A 199 23.76 -6.56 -1.88
N LYS A 200 22.49 -6.38 -2.26
CA LYS A 200 21.69 -5.17 -1.97
C LYS A 200 20.49 -5.52 -1.10
N GLY A 201 20.24 -4.68 -0.09
CA GLY A 201 19.02 -4.75 0.73
C GLY A 201 17.79 -4.39 -0.10
N CYS A 202 16.64 -5.00 0.20
CA CYS A 202 15.40 -4.76 -0.54
C CYS A 202 14.89 -3.33 -0.41
N MET A 203 15.22 -2.63 0.68
CA MET A 203 14.81 -1.25 0.88
C MET A 203 15.32 -0.32 -0.22
N ALA A 204 16.56 -0.52 -0.70
CA ALA A 204 17.10 0.29 -1.79
C ALA A 204 16.33 0.11 -3.11
N LYS A 205 15.70 -1.05 -3.31
CA LYS A 205 14.85 -1.32 -4.48
C LYS A 205 13.44 -0.76 -4.30
N LEU A 206 12.90 -0.86 -3.08
CA LEU A 206 11.56 -0.39 -2.73
C LEU A 206 11.47 1.14 -2.67
N GLU A 207 12.55 1.82 -2.30
CA GLU A 207 12.55 3.27 -2.04
C GLU A 207 12.10 4.10 -3.25
N ASP A 208 12.61 3.80 -4.44
CA ASP A 208 12.26 4.51 -5.67
C ASP A 208 10.80 4.29 -6.08
N ASP A 209 10.30 3.06 -5.95
CA ASP A 209 8.95 2.70 -6.35
C ASP A 209 7.92 3.24 -5.37
N LEU A 210 8.26 3.29 -4.08
CA LEU A 210 7.45 3.89 -3.05
C LEU A 210 7.41 5.41 -3.14
N ASP A 211 8.52 6.08 -3.42
CA ASP A 211 8.53 7.56 -3.60
C ASP A 211 7.64 7.95 -4.79
N LYS A 212 7.79 7.26 -5.93
CA LYS A 212 6.92 7.45 -7.09
C LYS A 212 5.46 7.13 -6.76
N GLY A 213 5.23 6.03 -6.05
CA GLY A 213 3.90 5.58 -5.63
C GLY A 213 3.20 6.60 -4.73
N PHE A 214 3.88 7.09 -3.70
CA PHE A 214 3.34 8.10 -2.78
C PHE A 214 3.08 9.43 -3.48
N LYS A 215 3.99 9.90 -4.35
CA LYS A 215 3.78 11.12 -5.13
C LYS A 215 2.60 10.99 -6.09
N ALA A 216 2.50 9.88 -6.81
CA ALA A 216 1.40 9.61 -7.72
C ALA A 216 0.07 9.49 -6.97
N ALA A 217 0.02 8.69 -5.90
CA ALA A 217 -1.18 8.50 -5.09
C ALA A 217 -1.63 9.81 -4.44
N GLY A 218 -0.70 10.59 -3.89
CA GLY A 218 -0.98 11.90 -3.32
C GLY A 218 -1.49 12.90 -4.35
N GLY A 219 -0.91 12.94 -5.56
CA GLY A 219 -1.40 13.79 -6.64
C GLY A 219 -2.80 13.41 -7.13
N VAL A 220 -3.06 12.11 -7.32
CA VAL A 220 -4.39 11.59 -7.71
C VAL A 220 -5.42 11.90 -6.63
N GLY A 221 -5.09 11.63 -5.37
CA GLY A 221 -5.95 11.90 -4.24
C GLY A 221 -6.30 13.39 -4.12
N LEU A 222 -5.31 14.27 -4.30
CA LEU A 222 -5.50 15.72 -4.27
C LEU A 222 -6.43 16.21 -5.39
N PHE A 223 -6.27 15.69 -6.61
CA PHE A 223 -7.15 16.00 -7.74
C PHE A 223 -8.62 15.65 -7.46
N PHE A 224 -8.85 14.45 -6.92
CA PHE A 224 -10.19 14.01 -6.55
C PHE A 224 -10.75 14.82 -5.37
N SER A 225 -9.95 15.21 -4.38
CA SER A 225 -10.39 16.09 -3.29
C SER A 225 -10.86 17.47 -3.80
N PHE A 226 -10.19 18.05 -4.79
CA PHE A 226 -10.67 19.30 -5.42
C PHE A 226 -12.00 19.11 -6.14
N THR A 227 -12.15 18.00 -6.87
CA THR A 227 -13.40 17.65 -7.56
C THR A 227 -14.54 17.47 -6.55
N GLU A 228 -14.27 16.84 -5.41
CA GLU A 228 -15.23 16.65 -4.33
C GLU A 228 -15.62 17.97 -3.66
N LEU A 229 -14.65 18.88 -3.42
CA LEU A 229 -14.93 20.22 -2.89
C LEU A 229 -15.87 21.00 -3.82
N ILE A 230 -15.65 20.96 -5.13
CA ILE A 230 -16.54 21.58 -6.12
C ILE A 230 -17.95 20.97 -6.02
N GLY A 231 -18.04 19.64 -5.89
CA GLY A 231 -19.31 18.94 -5.69
C GLY A 231 -20.04 19.38 -4.42
N ILE A 232 -19.33 19.53 -3.31
CA ILE A 232 -19.86 20.01 -2.04
C ILE A 232 -20.37 21.45 -2.17
N VAL A 233 -19.59 22.36 -2.77
CA VAL A 233 -20.00 23.75 -2.97
C VAL A 233 -21.23 23.84 -3.88
N ALA A 234 -21.26 23.07 -4.98
CA ALA A 234 -22.39 23.03 -5.90
C ALA A 234 -23.67 22.52 -5.21
N ALA A 235 -23.58 21.44 -4.43
CA ALA A 235 -24.71 20.89 -3.71
C ALA A 235 -25.18 21.79 -2.55
N ALA A 236 -24.28 22.52 -1.88
CA ALA A 236 -24.63 23.53 -0.90
C ALA A 236 -25.40 24.70 -1.54
N ARG A 237 -24.88 25.25 -2.65
CA ARG A 237 -25.55 26.29 -3.45
C ARG A 237 -26.95 25.84 -3.88
N PHE A 238 -27.06 24.61 -4.41
CA PHE A 238 -28.33 24.03 -4.85
C PHE A 238 -29.36 23.95 -3.72
N ARG A 239 -28.95 23.55 -2.50
CA ARG A 239 -29.86 23.53 -1.34
C ARG A 239 -30.29 24.92 -0.89
N THR A 240 -29.39 25.90 -0.96
CA THR A 240 -29.74 27.30 -0.66
C THR A 240 -30.80 27.81 -1.64
N SER A 241 -30.66 27.51 -2.94
CA SER A 241 -31.67 27.86 -3.95
C SER A 241 -33.02 27.21 -3.68
N LEU A 242 -33.05 25.91 -3.32
CA LEU A 242 -34.30 25.23 -2.96
C LEU A 242 -34.98 25.83 -1.71
N LYS A 243 -34.18 26.24 -0.71
CA LYS A 243 -34.72 26.93 0.47
C LYS A 243 -35.30 28.29 0.14
N GLN A 244 -34.76 29.01 -0.84
CA GLN A 244 -35.31 30.29 -1.28
C GLN A 244 -36.67 30.09 -1.96
N GLU A 245 -36.80 29.14 -2.89
CA GLU A 245 -38.10 28.86 -3.54
C GLU A 245 -39.18 28.44 -2.52
N ALA A 246 -38.83 27.74 -1.45
CA ALA A 246 -39.77 27.36 -0.40
C ALA A 246 -40.15 28.49 0.59
N ASN A 247 -39.36 29.57 0.68
CA ASN A 247 -39.68 30.73 1.55
C ASN A 247 -40.49 31.82 0.82
N TYR A 248 -40.49 31.80 -0.51
CA TYR A 248 -41.23 32.75 -1.36
C TYR A 248 -42.51 32.16 -1.98
N ALA A 249 -42.87 30.93 -1.61
CA ALA A 249 -44.11 30.24 -1.99
C ALA A 249 -45.03 30.09 -0.78
#